data_AF-A0A7W8E7C5-F1
#
_entry.id   AF-A0A7W8E7C5-F1
#
_cell.length_a   1.000
_cell.length_b   1.000
_cell.length_c   1.000
_cell.angle_alpha   90.00
_cell.angle_beta   90.00
_cell.angle_gamma   90.00
#
_symmetry.space_group_name_H-M   'P 1'
#
loop_
_entity.id
_entity.type
_entity.pdbx_description
1 polymer ?
#
loop_
_entity_poly.entity_id
_entity_poly.type
_entity_poly.pdbx_seq_one_letter_code
_entity_poly.pdbx_strand_id
1 'polypeptide(L)'
;MKTFKILSIGIAAGIAVAALLCTTGQAAAQESKPSKIGTVVLVHGAWADGSSWTKVIPRLEEKGLNVVAVQLPLTSLANDVATVERAIAIAPPPVLLVGHSYAGVVITQAGNDPKVIGLVYVAAYAPDAGESAVTLNSMYPPAPIAADNLITSDSLGNLKLLPKGILTDFAEDLPLREKTTLIATQGPTAQDVLGTPVTAQHGGPSHPGSSLQGEIASFSHSWKSSCQNA
;
A
#
# COMPACT_ATOMS: atom_id res chain seq x y z
N MET A 1 -61.52 32.98 55.62
CA MET A 1 -60.99 31.83 56.40
C MET A 1 -61.20 30.56 55.60
N LYS A 2 -60.13 29.77 55.41
CA LYS A 2 -60.09 28.31 55.19
C LYS A 2 -60.70 27.77 53.87
N THR A 3 -59.86 27.45 52.87
CA THR A 3 -59.43 26.07 52.42
C THR A 3 -60.47 25.35 51.53
N PHE A 4 -60.21 24.44 50.57
CA PHE A 4 -59.12 23.50 50.25
C PHE A 4 -59.27 23.06 48.75
N LYS A 5 -58.14 22.72 48.10
CA LYS A 5 -57.80 21.68 47.06
C LYS A 5 -58.91 20.86 46.34
N ILE A 6 -58.80 20.17 45.18
CA ILE A 6 -57.86 19.85 44.06
C ILE A 6 -58.65 18.83 43.15
N LEU A 7 -58.19 18.58 41.89
CA LEU A 7 -58.44 17.40 40.99
C LEU A 7 -59.83 17.37 40.27
N SER A 8 -60.03 16.96 39.01
CA SER A 8 -59.17 16.55 37.89
C SER A 8 -60.02 16.12 36.67
N ILE A 9 -59.42 16.13 35.46
CA ILE A 9 -59.61 15.24 34.27
C ILE A 9 -60.72 15.55 33.21
N GLY A 10 -60.22 15.71 31.97
CA GLY A 10 -60.74 15.09 30.73
C GLY A 10 -61.41 16.04 29.72
N ILE A 11 -61.38 15.90 28.38
CA ILE A 11 -60.82 14.97 27.37
C ILE A 11 -60.86 15.71 26.00
N ALA A 12 -59.88 15.40 25.13
CA ALA A 12 -59.81 15.41 23.65
C ALA A 12 -60.61 16.38 22.75
N ALA A 13 -59.92 16.99 21.77
CA ALA A 13 -59.95 16.61 20.34
C ALA A 13 -59.44 17.77 19.45
N GLY A 14 -58.48 17.53 18.57
CA GLY A 14 -57.99 18.51 17.61
C GLY A 14 -57.28 17.86 16.44
N ILE A 15 -57.95 17.82 15.29
CA ILE A 15 -57.44 17.35 14.01
C ILE A 15 -56.39 18.34 13.49
N ALA A 16 -55.17 17.88 13.21
CA ALA A 16 -54.15 18.68 12.53
C ALA A 16 -53.72 17.98 11.23
N VAL A 17 -54.07 18.61 10.10
CA VAL A 17 -53.61 18.25 8.76
C VAL A 17 -52.13 18.65 8.65
N ALA A 18 -51.23 17.67 8.60
CA ALA A 18 -49.81 17.91 8.41
C ALA A 18 -49.50 18.04 6.90
N ALA A 19 -49.11 19.24 6.47
CA ALA A 19 -48.59 19.49 5.13
C ALA A 19 -47.23 18.79 4.98
N LEU A 20 -47.16 17.87 4.02
CA LEU A 20 -45.95 17.11 3.70
C LEU A 20 -45.01 17.99 2.86
N LEU A 21 -44.03 18.62 3.51
CA LEU A 21 -42.92 19.29 2.84
C LEU A 21 -41.91 18.22 2.41
N CYS A 22 -41.89 17.89 1.12
CA CYS A 22 -40.82 17.12 0.49
C CYS A 22 -39.54 17.97 0.49
N THR A 23 -38.71 17.85 1.54
CA THR A 23 -37.33 18.34 1.50
C THR A 23 -36.50 17.32 0.74
N THR A 24 -36.18 17.61 -0.52
CA THR A 24 -35.11 16.92 -1.23
C THR A 24 -33.80 17.23 -0.50
N GLY A 25 -33.28 16.26 0.25
CA GLY A 25 -31.94 16.34 0.82
C GLY A 25 -30.94 16.37 -0.32
N GLN A 26 -30.44 17.56 -0.67
CA GLN A 26 -29.22 17.69 -1.44
C GLN A 26 -28.09 17.20 -0.53
N ALA A 27 -27.62 15.98 -0.82
CA ALA A 27 -26.34 15.52 -0.35
C ALA A 27 -25.31 16.49 -0.91
N ALA A 28 -24.86 17.44 -0.08
CA ALA A 28 -23.74 18.29 -0.41
C ALA A 28 -22.55 17.36 -0.67
N ALA A 29 -22.11 17.28 -1.92
CA ALA A 29 -20.83 16.70 -2.26
C ALA A 29 -19.79 17.47 -1.45
N GLN A 30 -19.20 16.79 -0.47
CA GLN A 30 -18.18 17.37 0.38
C GLN A 30 -16.96 17.58 -0.51
N GLU A 31 -16.71 18.82 -0.95
CA GLU A 31 -15.49 19.19 -1.66
C GLU A 31 -14.30 18.71 -0.83
N SER A 32 -13.57 17.73 -1.36
CA SER A 32 -12.34 17.23 -0.76
C SER A 32 -11.34 18.39 -0.76
N LYS A 33 -10.88 18.80 0.42
CA LYS A 33 -9.75 19.72 0.54
C LYS A 33 -8.60 19.21 -0.35
N PRO A 34 -7.90 20.09 -1.09
CA PRO A 34 -6.80 19.64 -1.95
C PRO A 34 -5.81 18.83 -1.12
N SER A 35 -5.51 17.63 -1.60
CA SER A 35 -4.49 16.77 -1.01
C SER A 35 -3.21 17.58 -0.88
N LYS A 36 -2.58 17.55 0.30
CA LYS A 36 -1.23 18.12 0.46
C LYS A 36 -0.21 17.36 -0.38
N ILE A 37 -0.52 16.15 -0.86
CA ILE A 37 0.36 15.32 -1.69
C ILE A 37 0.20 15.73 -3.16
N GLY A 38 1.31 16.07 -3.81
CA GLY A 38 1.35 16.42 -5.23
C GLY A 38 1.49 15.19 -6.14
N THR A 39 2.34 14.24 -5.73
CA THR A 39 2.63 13.01 -6.50
C THR A 39 2.72 11.78 -5.60
N VAL A 40 2.14 10.67 -6.05
CA VAL A 40 2.33 9.34 -5.46
C VAL A 40 3.24 8.51 -6.36
N VAL A 41 4.39 8.07 -5.85
CA VAL A 41 5.29 7.16 -6.55
C VAL A 41 5.07 5.75 -6.02
N LEU A 42 4.56 4.87 -6.89
CA LEU A 42 4.25 3.47 -6.61
C LEU A 42 5.43 2.59 -7.01
N VAL A 43 5.93 1.79 -6.08
CA VAL A 43 7.14 0.98 -6.22
C VAL A 43 6.79 -0.49 -6.01
N HIS A 44 7.01 -1.32 -7.03
CA HIS A 44 6.73 -2.76 -6.98
C HIS A 44 7.87 -3.54 -6.32
N GLY A 45 7.55 -4.71 -5.77
CA GLY A 45 8.52 -5.62 -5.15
C GLY A 45 9.19 -6.58 -6.13
N ALA A 46 9.90 -7.56 -5.57
CA ALA A 46 10.51 -8.66 -6.30
C ALA A 46 9.46 -9.46 -7.11
N TRP A 47 9.87 -9.98 -8.26
CA TRP A 47 9.05 -10.76 -9.20
C TRP A 47 7.81 -10.06 -9.77
N ALA A 48 7.61 -8.78 -9.45
CA ALA A 48 6.53 -7.95 -9.94
C ALA A 48 7.08 -6.88 -10.91
N ASP A 49 6.17 -6.12 -11.51
CA ASP A 49 6.46 -4.93 -12.30
C ASP A 49 5.43 -3.83 -11.96
N GLY A 50 5.60 -2.63 -12.54
CA GLY A 50 4.72 -1.49 -12.25
C GLY A 50 3.24 -1.71 -12.62
N SER A 51 2.90 -2.68 -13.49
CA SER A 51 1.51 -3.04 -13.81
C SER A 51 0.76 -3.67 -12.64
N SER A 52 1.47 -4.12 -11.60
CA SER A 52 0.86 -4.57 -10.34
C SER A 52 -0.03 -3.50 -9.69
N TRP A 53 0.19 -2.23 -10.04
CA TRP A 53 -0.57 -1.09 -9.56
C TRP A 53 -1.73 -0.68 -10.48
N THR A 54 -1.99 -1.36 -11.60
CA THR A 54 -2.99 -0.96 -12.60
C THR A 54 -4.40 -0.75 -12.02
N LYS A 55 -4.77 -1.48 -10.96
CA LYS A 55 -6.08 -1.28 -10.27
C LYS A 55 -6.06 -0.11 -9.28
N VAL A 56 -4.89 0.32 -8.79
CA VAL A 56 -4.72 1.39 -7.80
C VAL A 56 -4.55 2.75 -8.46
N ILE A 57 -3.78 2.82 -9.56
CA ILE A 57 -3.48 4.04 -10.32
C ILE A 57 -4.74 4.88 -10.60
N PRO A 58 -5.78 4.36 -11.29
CA PRO A 58 -6.94 5.17 -11.65
C PRO A 58 -7.67 5.75 -10.43
N ARG A 59 -7.69 5.02 -9.30
CA ARG A 59 -8.37 5.47 -8.07
C ARG A 59 -7.62 6.60 -7.36
N LEU A 60 -6.30 6.65 -7.50
CA LEU A 60 -5.50 7.77 -7.01
C LEU A 60 -5.63 8.98 -7.95
N GLU A 61 -5.66 8.76 -9.26
CA GLU A 61 -5.89 9.81 -10.26
C GLU A 61 -7.29 10.44 -10.13
N GLU A 62 -8.33 9.65 -9.86
CA GLU A 62 -9.69 10.12 -9.55
C GLU A 62 -9.75 11.05 -8.33
N LYS A 63 -8.78 10.93 -7.41
CA LYS A 63 -8.61 11.82 -6.25
C LYS A 63 -7.76 13.06 -6.56
N GLY A 64 -7.40 13.27 -7.83
CA GLY A 64 -6.61 14.42 -8.30
C GLY A 64 -5.12 14.32 -7.98
N LEU A 65 -4.59 13.12 -7.70
CA LEU A 65 -3.16 12.90 -7.44
C LEU A 65 -2.43 12.59 -8.75
N ASN A 66 -1.23 13.15 -8.94
CA ASN A 66 -0.32 12.63 -9.95
C ASN A 66 0.22 11.27 -9.51
N VAL A 67 0.29 10.28 -10.41
CA VAL A 67 0.74 8.93 -10.08
C VAL A 67 1.88 8.53 -11.00
N VAL A 68 2.95 7.97 -10.42
CA VAL A 68 4.07 7.39 -11.16
C VAL A 68 4.31 5.99 -10.65
N ALA A 69 4.08 4.97 -11.48
CA ALA A 69 4.49 3.60 -11.19
C ALA A 69 5.88 3.35 -11.80
N VAL A 70 6.89 3.13 -10.96
CA VAL A 70 8.26 2.89 -11.44
C VAL A 70 8.44 1.45 -11.91
N GLN A 71 9.45 1.23 -12.75
CA GLN A 71 9.89 -0.10 -13.19
C GLN A 71 11.27 -0.37 -12.62
N LEU A 72 11.33 -1.06 -11.48
CA LEU A 72 12.59 -1.42 -10.86
C LEU A 72 13.35 -2.42 -11.74
N PRO A 73 14.65 -2.23 -11.96
CA PRO A 73 15.46 -3.21 -12.66
C PRO A 73 15.66 -4.51 -11.87
N LEU A 74 15.53 -4.50 -10.53
CA LEU A 74 15.72 -5.65 -9.64
C LEU A 74 17.09 -6.32 -9.77
N THR A 75 18.11 -5.52 -10.13
CA THR A 75 19.50 -5.97 -10.35
C THR A 75 20.42 -5.65 -9.18
N SER A 76 20.18 -4.54 -8.49
CA SER A 76 20.86 -4.15 -7.24
C SER A 76 20.01 -3.11 -6.50
N LEU A 77 20.13 -3.05 -5.17
CA LEU A 77 19.43 -2.04 -4.37
C LEU A 77 19.77 -0.62 -4.86
N ALA A 78 21.04 -0.37 -5.21
CA ALA A 78 21.47 0.93 -5.73
C ALA A 78 20.76 1.32 -7.03
N ASN A 79 20.57 0.37 -7.96
CA ASN A 79 19.87 0.63 -9.22
C ASN A 79 18.36 0.84 -9.02
N ASP A 80 17.76 0.11 -8.08
CA ASP A 80 16.36 0.27 -7.72
C ASP A 80 16.10 1.62 -7.06
N VAL A 81 16.95 2.02 -6.10
CA VAL A 81 16.91 3.33 -5.45
C VAL A 81 17.11 4.45 -6.46
N ALA A 82 18.12 4.36 -7.32
CA ALA A 82 18.36 5.35 -8.37
C ALA A 82 17.16 5.50 -9.33
N THR A 83 16.37 4.43 -9.51
CA THR A 83 15.14 4.48 -10.32
C THR A 83 14.03 5.24 -9.61
N VAL A 84 13.86 5.04 -8.31
CA VAL A 84 12.91 5.81 -7.49
C VAL A 84 13.35 7.27 -7.38
N GLU A 85 14.64 7.55 -7.15
CA GLU A 85 15.19 8.91 -7.11
C GLU A 85 14.98 9.67 -8.42
N ARG A 86 15.16 9.01 -9.58
CA ARG A 86 14.83 9.60 -10.88
C ARG A 86 13.36 9.99 -10.98
N ALA A 87 12.44 9.15 -10.46
CA ALA A 87 11.02 9.47 -10.42
C ALA A 87 10.73 10.67 -9.49
N ILE A 88 11.34 10.71 -8.29
CA ILE A 88 11.21 11.83 -7.34
C ILE A 88 11.73 13.14 -7.96
N ALA A 89 12.86 13.10 -8.67
CA ALA A 89 13.47 14.27 -9.28
C ALA A 89 12.54 14.95 -10.30
N ILE A 90 11.81 14.16 -11.10
CA ILE A 90 10.88 14.64 -12.14
C ILE A 90 9.51 15.02 -11.54
N ALA A 91 9.11 14.38 -10.44
CA ALA A 91 7.79 14.56 -9.85
C ALA A 91 7.55 15.98 -9.28
N PRO A 92 6.33 16.54 -9.48
CA PRO A 92 5.87 17.70 -8.73
C PRO A 92 5.82 17.39 -7.22
N PRO A 93 6.43 18.23 -6.36
CA PRO A 93 6.36 18.03 -4.92
C PRO A 93 4.98 18.42 -4.36
N PRO A 94 4.64 17.93 -3.16
CA PRO A 94 5.38 16.94 -2.39
C PRO A 94 5.06 15.50 -2.81
N VAL A 95 6.02 14.61 -2.58
CA VAL A 95 6.00 13.21 -3.02
C VAL A 95 5.67 12.27 -1.86
N LEU A 96 4.79 11.31 -2.10
CA LEU A 96 4.56 10.16 -1.23
C LEU A 96 5.10 8.90 -1.92
N LEU A 97 5.98 8.15 -1.24
CA LEU A 97 6.45 6.86 -1.76
C LEU A 97 5.59 5.73 -1.19
N VAL A 98 5.16 4.82 -2.05
CA VAL A 98 4.38 3.64 -1.67
C VAL A 98 5.11 2.41 -2.18
N GLY A 99 5.51 1.52 -1.29
CA GLY A 99 6.30 0.33 -1.61
C GLY A 99 5.57 -0.94 -1.22
N HIS A 100 5.49 -1.89 -2.14
CA HIS A 100 5.00 -3.25 -1.88
C HIS A 100 6.15 -4.25 -1.68
N SER A 101 6.06 -5.14 -0.68
CA SER A 101 7.02 -6.23 -0.48
C SER A 101 8.48 -5.72 -0.37
N TYR A 102 9.41 -6.26 -1.16
CA TYR A 102 10.80 -5.81 -1.27
C TYR A 102 10.94 -4.29 -1.48
N ALA A 103 10.00 -3.63 -2.15
CA ALA A 103 10.06 -2.19 -2.37
C ALA A 103 10.09 -1.38 -1.08
N GLY A 104 9.64 -1.94 0.05
CA GLY A 104 9.79 -1.31 1.35
C GLY A 104 11.25 -0.99 1.69
N VAL A 105 12.19 -1.86 1.33
CA VAL A 105 13.64 -1.62 1.42
C VAL A 105 14.04 -0.43 0.54
N VAL A 106 13.58 -0.42 -0.71
CA VAL A 106 13.90 0.61 -1.70
C VAL A 106 13.40 1.99 -1.28
N ILE A 107 12.12 2.11 -0.88
CA ILE A 107 11.54 3.39 -0.46
C ILE A 107 12.13 3.89 0.86
N THR A 108 12.59 2.99 1.73
CA THR A 108 13.27 3.37 2.98
C THR A 108 14.59 4.09 2.67
N GLN A 109 15.36 3.57 1.72
CA GLN A 109 16.63 4.16 1.30
C GLN A 109 16.41 5.44 0.47
N ALA A 110 15.49 5.42 -0.50
CA ALA A 110 15.19 6.57 -1.37
C ALA A 110 14.41 7.68 -0.67
N GLY A 111 13.76 7.39 0.45
CA GLY A 111 12.86 8.30 1.15
C GLY A 111 13.51 9.57 1.66
N ASN A 112 14.84 9.59 1.85
CA ASN A 112 15.59 10.72 2.39
C ASN A 112 15.58 12.00 1.52
N ASP A 113 15.02 11.94 0.31
CA ASP A 113 14.86 13.12 -0.54
C ASP A 113 13.92 14.16 0.10
N PRO A 114 14.27 15.47 0.10
CA PRO A 114 13.47 16.52 0.73
C PRO A 114 12.08 16.74 0.11
N LYS A 115 11.82 16.25 -1.11
CA LYS A 115 10.48 16.26 -1.70
C LYS A 115 9.57 15.20 -1.06
N VAL A 116 10.13 14.16 -0.44
CA VAL A 116 9.38 13.04 0.11
C VAL A 116 8.85 13.39 1.49
N ILE A 117 7.52 13.42 1.61
CA ILE A 117 6.82 13.79 2.85
C ILE A 117 6.36 12.58 3.66
N GLY A 118 6.56 11.36 3.15
CA GLY A 118 6.21 10.15 3.85
C GLY A 118 6.38 8.89 3.01
N LEU A 119 6.37 7.76 3.72
CA LEU A 119 6.48 6.41 3.18
C LEU A 119 5.24 5.60 3.56
N VAL A 120 4.73 4.81 2.61
CA VAL A 120 3.64 3.85 2.84
C VAL A 120 4.14 2.46 2.50
N TYR A 121 4.08 1.57 3.48
CA TYR A 121 4.49 0.17 3.37
C TYR A 121 3.26 -0.70 3.16
N VAL A 122 3.14 -1.32 1.99
CA VAL A 122 2.02 -2.22 1.64
C VAL A 122 2.53 -3.64 1.66
N ALA A 123 2.23 -4.40 2.73
CA ALA A 123 2.77 -5.76 2.91
C ALA A 123 4.28 -5.81 2.60
N ALA A 124 5.03 -4.85 3.14
CA ALA A 124 6.39 -4.55 2.74
C ALA A 124 7.37 -4.64 3.91
N TYR A 125 8.64 -4.89 3.59
CA TYR A 125 9.72 -4.84 4.57
C TYR A 125 9.94 -3.39 5.02
N ALA A 126 10.06 -3.15 6.32
CA ALA A 126 10.36 -1.84 6.89
C ALA A 126 11.68 -1.90 7.67
N PRO A 127 12.84 -1.92 6.98
CA PRO A 127 14.14 -2.14 7.62
C PRO A 127 14.67 -0.92 8.39
N ASP A 128 15.34 -1.20 9.51
CA ASP A 128 16.29 -0.31 10.17
C ASP A 128 17.61 -0.21 9.40
N ALA A 129 18.40 0.82 9.71
CA ALA A 129 19.73 0.98 9.14
C ALA A 129 20.59 -0.26 9.44
N GLY A 130 21.17 -0.87 8.40
CA GLY A 130 21.92 -2.12 8.49
C GLY A 130 21.08 -3.38 8.29
N GLU A 131 19.75 -3.28 8.13
CA GLU A 131 18.89 -4.41 7.81
C GLU A 131 18.59 -4.53 6.30
N SER A 132 18.30 -5.76 5.86
CA SER A 132 17.88 -6.10 4.50
C SER A 132 16.60 -6.95 4.51
N ALA A 133 16.01 -7.20 3.34
CA ALA A 133 14.86 -8.10 3.24
C ALA A 133 15.22 -9.51 3.73
N VAL A 134 16.43 -10.00 3.45
CA VAL A 134 16.90 -11.30 3.92
C VAL A 134 17.05 -11.35 5.44
N THR A 135 17.66 -10.33 6.07
CA THR A 135 17.81 -10.33 7.53
C THR A 135 16.47 -10.22 8.24
N LEU A 136 15.51 -9.48 7.67
CA LEU A 136 14.17 -9.38 8.22
C LEU A 136 13.38 -10.70 8.05
N ASN A 137 13.48 -11.32 6.87
CA ASN A 137 12.77 -12.57 6.58
C ASN A 137 13.28 -13.75 7.42
N SER A 138 14.58 -13.77 7.79
CA SER A 138 15.16 -14.83 8.61
C SER A 138 14.67 -14.84 10.07
N MET A 139 13.98 -13.79 10.52
CA MET A 139 13.36 -13.73 11.84
C MET A 139 12.08 -14.57 11.94
N TYR A 140 11.58 -15.10 10.82
CA TYR A 140 10.33 -15.84 10.74
C TYR A 140 10.51 -17.20 10.08
N PRO A 141 9.59 -18.16 10.30
CA PRO A 141 9.55 -19.39 9.52
C PRO A 141 9.46 -19.09 8.01
N PRO A 142 10.09 -19.92 7.15
CA PRO A 142 10.01 -19.72 5.70
C PRO A 142 8.56 -19.65 5.20
N ALA A 143 8.27 -18.66 4.36
CA ALA A 143 7.00 -18.57 3.65
C ALA A 143 6.80 -19.80 2.73
N PRO A 144 5.54 -20.17 2.39
CA PRO A 144 5.27 -21.39 1.60
C PRO A 144 6.04 -21.45 0.28
N ILE A 145 6.16 -20.34 -0.47
CA ILE A 145 7.03 -20.25 -1.66
C ILE A 145 8.46 -20.76 -1.41
N ALA A 146 9.07 -20.41 -0.27
CA ALA A 146 10.42 -20.85 0.07
C ALA A 146 10.42 -22.28 0.63
N ALA A 147 9.49 -22.61 1.53
CA ALA A 147 9.39 -23.93 2.15
C ALA A 147 9.15 -25.06 1.13
N ASP A 148 8.35 -24.78 0.09
CA ASP A 148 7.99 -25.73 -0.97
C ASP A 148 8.99 -25.72 -2.14
N ASN A 149 10.12 -25.02 -2.02
CA ASN A 149 11.13 -24.87 -3.07
C ASN A 149 10.56 -24.36 -4.41
N LEU A 150 9.69 -23.34 -4.34
CA LEU A 150 9.02 -22.77 -5.51
C LEU A 150 9.76 -21.58 -6.13
N ILE A 151 11.05 -21.43 -5.80
CA ILE A 151 11.96 -20.46 -6.37
C ILE A 151 13.03 -21.22 -7.16
N THR A 152 13.28 -20.79 -8.40
CA THR A 152 14.39 -21.26 -9.23
C THR A 152 15.38 -20.13 -9.46
N SER A 153 16.63 -20.46 -9.78
CA SER A 153 17.65 -19.50 -10.19
C SER A 153 18.20 -19.81 -11.57
N ASP A 154 18.68 -18.79 -12.28
CA ASP A 154 19.55 -18.97 -13.44
C ASP A 154 21.03 -19.09 -13.02
N SER A 155 21.93 -19.26 -14.00
CA SER A 155 23.38 -19.36 -13.75
C SER A 155 24.03 -18.05 -13.30
N LEU A 156 23.31 -16.93 -13.37
CA LEU A 156 23.78 -15.61 -12.97
C LEU A 156 23.27 -15.21 -11.58
N GLY A 157 22.54 -16.11 -10.89
CA GLY A 157 22.01 -15.85 -9.55
C GLY A 157 20.72 -15.03 -9.55
N ASN A 158 20.03 -14.93 -10.69
CA ASN A 158 18.71 -14.31 -10.74
C ASN A 158 17.63 -15.31 -10.37
N LEU A 159 16.74 -14.91 -9.47
CA LEU A 159 15.64 -15.69 -8.94
C LEU A 159 14.36 -15.47 -9.75
N LYS A 160 13.59 -16.54 -9.95
CA LYS A 160 12.20 -16.52 -10.41
C LYS A 160 11.35 -17.49 -9.59
N LEU A 161 10.09 -17.15 -9.40
CA LEU A 161 9.06 -18.08 -8.93
C LEU A 161 8.73 -19.09 -10.03
N LEU A 162 8.64 -20.36 -9.64
CA LEU A 162 8.03 -21.41 -10.47
C LEU A 162 6.54 -21.09 -10.69
N PRO A 163 5.94 -21.53 -11.81
CA PRO A 163 4.51 -21.33 -12.07
C PRO A 163 3.60 -21.74 -10.91
N LYS A 164 3.92 -22.86 -10.24
CA LYS A 164 3.18 -23.32 -9.05
C LYS A 164 3.19 -22.26 -7.93
N GLY A 165 4.33 -21.61 -7.67
CA GLY A 165 4.43 -20.56 -6.66
C GLY A 165 3.55 -19.36 -6.96
N ILE A 166 3.44 -18.96 -8.24
CA ILE A 166 2.52 -17.90 -8.65
C ILE A 166 1.06 -18.30 -8.45
N LEU A 167 0.72 -19.53 -8.86
CA LEU A 167 -0.67 -19.99 -8.87
C LEU A 167 -1.26 -20.21 -7.47
N THR A 168 -0.41 -20.62 -6.51
CA THR A 168 -0.84 -21.17 -5.23
C THR A 168 -0.44 -20.35 -4.00
N ASP A 169 0.41 -19.32 -4.15
CA ASP A 169 0.82 -18.49 -3.01
C ASP A 169 0.93 -17.00 -3.40
N PHE A 170 1.77 -16.66 -4.40
CA PHE A 170 2.08 -15.25 -4.72
C PHE A 170 0.88 -14.40 -5.14
N ALA A 171 -0.03 -14.97 -5.94
CA ALA A 171 -1.18 -14.27 -6.50
C ALA A 171 -2.45 -15.14 -6.42
N GLU A 172 -2.57 -15.94 -5.35
CA GLU A 172 -3.51 -17.05 -5.26
C GLU A 172 -4.99 -16.65 -5.37
N ASP A 173 -5.30 -15.40 -5.09
CA ASP A 173 -6.64 -14.81 -5.10
C ASP A 173 -7.03 -14.21 -6.46
N LEU A 174 -6.09 -14.09 -7.41
CA LEU A 174 -6.39 -13.58 -8.75
C LEU A 174 -7.15 -14.58 -9.62
N PRO A 175 -7.95 -14.09 -10.59
CA PRO A 175 -8.44 -14.91 -11.68
C PRO A 175 -7.29 -15.60 -12.41
N LEU A 176 -7.50 -16.85 -12.84
CA LEU A 176 -6.47 -17.66 -13.52
C LEU A 176 -5.82 -16.95 -14.73
N ARG A 177 -6.60 -16.12 -15.43
CA ARG A 177 -6.09 -15.33 -16.55
C ARG A 177 -5.01 -14.35 -16.10
N GLU A 178 -5.25 -13.62 -15.02
CA GLU A 178 -4.27 -12.67 -14.46
C GLU A 178 -3.05 -13.41 -13.90
N LYS A 179 -3.24 -14.55 -13.21
CA LYS A 179 -2.13 -15.40 -12.76
C LYS A 179 -1.23 -15.86 -13.91
N THR A 180 -1.83 -16.27 -15.02
CA THR A 180 -1.09 -16.68 -16.22
C THR A 180 -0.30 -15.53 -16.83
N THR A 181 -0.86 -14.32 -16.83
CA THR A 181 -0.14 -13.11 -17.24
C THR A 181 1.06 -12.87 -16.33
N LEU A 182 0.92 -12.97 -15.01
CA LEU A 182 2.04 -12.79 -14.07
C LEU A 182 3.16 -13.81 -14.31
N ILE A 183 2.83 -15.07 -14.62
CA ILE A 183 3.85 -16.08 -14.99
C ILE A 183 4.66 -15.60 -16.21
N ALA A 184 3.99 -15.02 -17.21
CA ALA A 184 4.62 -14.56 -18.44
C ALA A 184 5.41 -13.25 -18.28
N THR A 185 4.95 -12.33 -17.43
CA THR A 185 5.56 -11.00 -17.28
C THR A 185 6.60 -10.93 -16.17
N GLN A 186 6.66 -11.92 -15.28
CA GLN A 186 7.64 -11.96 -14.19
C GLN A 186 9.09 -11.77 -14.70
N GLY A 187 9.69 -10.67 -14.27
CA GLY A 187 11.11 -10.40 -14.44
C GLY A 187 12.00 -11.18 -13.44
N PRO A 188 13.28 -11.39 -13.77
CA PRO A 188 14.26 -11.92 -12.82
C PRO A 188 14.47 -10.95 -11.63
N THR A 189 14.78 -11.49 -10.46
CA THR A 189 15.23 -10.71 -9.29
C THR A 189 16.63 -11.18 -8.88
N ALA A 190 17.65 -10.33 -8.97
CA ALA A 190 18.99 -10.70 -8.53
C ALA A 190 19.00 -11.06 -7.04
N GLN A 191 19.53 -12.22 -6.65
CA GLN A 191 19.48 -12.68 -5.26
C GLN A 191 20.09 -11.65 -4.28
N ASP A 192 21.19 -11.02 -4.68
CA ASP A 192 21.91 -10.04 -3.86
C ASP A 192 21.09 -8.77 -3.57
N VAL A 193 20.09 -8.46 -4.41
CA VAL A 193 19.21 -7.30 -4.22
C VAL A 193 18.43 -7.42 -2.91
N LEU A 194 18.05 -8.63 -2.52
CA LEU A 194 17.28 -8.91 -1.31
C LEU A 194 18.17 -8.89 -0.06
N GLY A 195 19.47 -9.16 -0.23
CA GLY A 195 20.45 -9.24 0.86
C GLY A 195 21.14 -7.93 1.18
N THR A 196 21.10 -6.94 0.28
CA THR A 196 21.81 -5.66 0.46
C THR A 196 21.13 -4.81 1.55
N PRO A 197 21.85 -4.41 2.61
CA PRO A 197 21.27 -3.60 3.69
C PRO A 197 20.98 -2.15 3.27
N VAL A 198 19.98 -1.54 3.91
CA VAL A 198 19.79 -0.09 3.83
C VAL A 198 20.85 0.62 4.68
N THR A 199 21.35 1.75 4.19
CA THR A 199 22.40 2.55 4.84
C THR A 199 21.84 3.67 5.72
N ALA A 200 20.60 4.11 5.46
CA ALA A 200 19.92 5.15 6.21
C ALA A 200 18.40 4.98 6.13
N GLN A 201 17.69 5.33 7.21
CA GLN A 201 16.23 5.40 7.26
C GLN A 201 15.71 6.82 7.07
N HIS A 202 14.59 6.96 6.36
CA HIS A 202 13.83 8.21 6.30
C HIS A 202 13.42 8.68 7.71
N GLY A 203 13.68 9.95 8.01
CA GLY A 203 13.24 10.62 9.24
C GLY A 203 14.15 10.46 10.47
N GLY A 204 15.01 9.43 10.54
CA GLY A 204 15.86 9.18 11.71
C GLY A 204 15.10 9.11 13.05
N PRO A 205 15.79 9.03 14.21
CA PRO A 205 15.14 8.96 15.52
C PRO A 205 14.32 10.21 15.92
N SER A 206 14.33 11.27 15.11
CA SER A 206 13.86 12.60 15.48
C SER A 206 12.79 13.20 14.56
N HIS A 207 12.21 12.46 13.61
CA HIS A 207 11.02 12.94 12.87
C HIS A 207 9.71 12.52 13.56
N PRO A 208 8.78 13.46 13.83
CA PRO A 208 7.44 13.15 14.32
C PRO A 208 6.58 12.66 13.15
N GLY A 209 6.83 11.43 12.74
CA GLY A 209 6.10 10.73 11.69
C GLY A 209 6.23 9.22 11.91
N SER A 210 6.09 8.79 13.17
CA SER A 210 6.13 7.40 13.57
C SER A 210 5.18 6.57 12.70
N SER A 211 5.80 5.70 11.91
CA SER A 211 5.28 4.47 11.34
C SER A 211 3.83 4.14 11.72
N LEU A 212 2.93 4.15 10.73
CA LEU A 212 1.80 3.22 10.72
C LEU A 212 2.36 1.82 10.41
N GLN A 213 3.10 1.24 11.36
CA GLN A 213 3.52 -0.16 11.34
C GLN A 213 2.29 -1.00 11.72
N GLY A 214 1.42 -1.24 10.74
CA GLY A 214 0.45 -2.32 10.79
C GLY A 214 1.15 -3.68 10.67
N GLU A 215 0.65 -4.67 11.41
CA GLU A 215 1.20 -6.00 11.69
C GLU A 215 1.99 -6.65 10.53
N ILE A 216 3.29 -6.88 10.77
CA ILE A 216 4.26 -7.57 9.89
C ILE A 216 4.02 -9.11 9.87
N ALA A 217 2.97 -9.61 10.51
CA ALA A 217 2.75 -11.04 10.74
C ALA A 217 1.74 -11.70 9.77
N SER A 218 1.82 -11.46 8.45
CA SER A 218 1.20 -12.39 7.48
C SER A 218 1.60 -12.14 6.02
N PHE A 219 2.85 -12.45 5.68
CA PHE A 219 3.35 -12.31 4.31
C PHE A 219 2.70 -13.28 3.28
N SER A 220 1.89 -14.25 3.72
CA SER A 220 1.06 -15.10 2.83
C SER A 220 -0.44 -14.75 2.82
N HIS A 221 -0.96 -14.01 3.81
CA HIS A 221 -2.39 -13.68 3.84
C HIS A 221 -2.70 -12.27 3.31
N SER A 222 -1.73 -11.35 3.24
CA SER A 222 -2.01 -9.94 3.01
C SER A 222 -2.23 -9.53 1.54
N TRP A 223 -1.89 -10.37 0.56
CA TRP A 223 -2.28 -10.10 -0.83
C TRP A 223 -3.77 -10.35 -1.06
N LYS A 224 -4.39 -11.25 -0.27
CA LYS A 224 -5.81 -11.69 -0.36
C LYS A 224 -6.84 -10.57 -0.27
N SER A 225 -6.48 -9.41 0.27
CA SER A 225 -7.42 -8.33 0.57
C SER A 225 -7.05 -6.97 -0.04
N SER A 226 -5.76 -6.71 -0.25
CA SER A 226 -5.27 -5.35 -0.53
C SER A 226 -5.47 -4.90 -1.98
N CYS A 227 -5.52 -5.84 -2.95
CA CYS A 227 -5.76 -5.51 -4.35
C CYS A 227 -7.23 -5.68 -4.81
N GLN A 228 -8.06 -6.34 -4.00
CA GLN A 228 -9.49 -6.52 -4.29
C GLN A 228 -10.36 -5.41 -3.70
N ASN A 229 -9.96 -4.83 -2.57
CA ASN A 229 -10.69 -3.77 -1.88
C ASN A 229 -9.99 -2.40 -1.87
N ALA A 230 -8.69 -2.37 -2.25
CA ALA A 230 -8.01 -1.25 -2.90
C ALA A 230 -8.80 -0.76 -4.09
#